data_AF-A0A1L6JHB5-F1
#
_entry.id   AF-A0A1L6JHB5-F1
#
_cell.length_a   1.000
_cell.length_b   1.000
_cell.length_c   1.000
_cell.angle_alpha   90.00
_cell.angle_beta   90.00
_cell.angle_gamma   90.00
#
_symmetry.space_group_name_H-M   'P 1'
#
loop_
_entity.id
_entity.type
_entity.pdbx_description
1 polymer ?
#
loop_
_entity_poly.entity_id
_entity_poly.type
_entity_poly.pdbx_seq_one_letter_code
_entity_poly.pdbx_strand_id
1 'polypeptide(L)' 'MLNQFQRACADVYGGSDFAHVESLSDAREAGDTLFTFLMIELSSSEGCDGRDEAVRRLDMAVAEIQGVAEAVQRGGPAR' A
#
# COMPACT_ATOMS: atom_id res chain seq x y z
N MET A 1 7.83 11.23 10.05
CA MET A 1 7.08 12.06 9.09
C MET A 1 7.02 11.35 7.76
N LEU A 2 5.89 11.44 7.08
CA LEU A 2 5.71 10.85 5.75
C LEU A 2 6.55 11.56 4.68
N ASN A 3 6.97 10.83 3.64
CA ASN A 3 7.43 11.43 2.41
C ASN A 3 6.25 11.81 1.50
N GLN A 4 6.52 12.37 0.32
CA GLN A 4 5.47 12.83 -0.60
C GLN A 4 4.58 11.72 -1.15
N PHE A 5 5.11 10.50 -1.33
CA PHE A 5 4.36 9.39 -1.89
C PHE A 5 3.46 8.75 -0.83
N GLN A 6 3.97 8.63 0.39
CA GLN A 6 3.18 8.22 1.56
C GLN A 6 2.03 9.19 1.84
N ARG A 7 2.25 10.51 1.73
CA ARG A 7 1.16 11.51 1.83
C ARG A 7 0.10 11.30 0.75
N ALA A 8 0.52 11.16 -0.51
CA ALA A 8 -0.41 10.90 -1.61
C ALA A 8 -1.22 9.61 -1.40
N CYS A 9 -0.61 8.57 -0.83
CA CYS A 9 -1.31 7.35 -0.45
C CYS A 9 -2.35 7.61 0.65
N ALA A 10 -1.98 8.28 1.74
CA ALA A 10 -2.87 8.64 2.85
C ALA A 10 -4.07 9.50 2.39
N ASP A 11 -3.84 10.44 1.46
CA ASP A 11 -4.87 11.34 0.93
C ASP A 11 -5.94 10.61 0.10
N VAL A 12 -5.58 9.50 -0.55
CA VAL A 12 -6.47 8.79 -1.51
C VAL A 12 -7.04 7.50 -0.93
N TYR A 13 -6.25 6.77 -0.12
CA TYR A 13 -6.64 5.47 0.39
C TYR A 13 -7.89 5.55 1.25
N GLY A 14 -8.79 4.58 1.10
CA GLY A 14 -10.06 4.52 1.83
C GLY A 14 -10.99 5.71 1.58
N GLY A 15 -10.80 6.49 0.51
CA GLY A 15 -11.59 7.71 0.30
C GLY A 15 -11.20 8.85 1.25
N SER A 16 -9.89 8.97 1.54
CA SER A 16 -9.30 9.97 2.43
C SER A 16 -9.50 9.70 3.93
N ASP A 17 -9.99 8.53 4.32
CA ASP A 17 -10.14 8.12 5.73
C ASP A 17 -8.82 8.22 6.52
N PHE A 18 -7.68 8.10 5.84
CA PHE A 18 -6.34 8.13 6.43
C PHE A 18 -5.58 9.44 6.19
N ALA A 19 -6.21 10.48 5.64
CA ALA A 19 -5.54 11.76 5.33
C ALA A 19 -4.97 12.49 6.57
N HIS A 20 -5.39 12.09 7.77
CA HIS A 20 -4.92 12.61 9.05
C HIS A 20 -3.63 11.92 9.57
N VAL A 21 -3.15 10.87 8.90
CA VAL A 21 -1.94 10.13 9.29
C VAL A 21 -0.69 10.93 8.96
N GLU A 22 0.19 11.16 9.94
CA GLU A 22 1.39 12.00 9.79
C GLU A 22 2.71 11.20 9.84
N SER A 23 2.62 9.93 10.25
CA SER A 23 3.76 9.04 10.42
C SER A 23 3.46 7.58 10.09
N LEU A 24 4.52 6.80 9.83
CA LEU A 24 4.40 5.36 9.64
C LEU A 24 3.97 4.64 10.94
N SER A 25 4.27 5.22 12.10
CA SER A 25 3.77 4.71 13.38
C SER A 25 2.25 4.88 13.47
N ASP A 26 1.72 6.05 13.12
CA ASP A 26 0.27 6.30 13.14
C ASP A 26 -0.44 5.38 12.14
N ALA A 27 0.17 5.14 10.96
CA ALA A 27 -0.36 4.18 9.99
C ALA A 27 -0.49 2.77 10.58
N ARG A 28 0.49 2.32 11.38
CA ARG A 28 0.45 1.03 12.07
C ARG A 28 -0.61 1.00 13.18
N GLU A 29 -0.78 2.10 13.89
CA GLU A 29 -1.79 2.25 14.95
C GLU A 29 -3.22 2.28 14.40
N ALA A 30 -3.41 2.76 13.16
CA ALA A 30 -4.71 2.77 12.49
C ALA A 30 -5.26 1.36 12.21
N GLY A 31 -4.41 0.32 12.23
CA GLY A 31 -4.82 -1.08 12.21
C GLY A 31 -5.20 -1.67 10.84
N ASP A 32 -5.24 -0.86 9.79
CA ASP A 32 -5.40 -1.35 8.42
C ASP A 32 -4.05 -1.86 7.88
N THR A 33 -3.97 -3.17 7.67
CA THR A 33 -2.74 -3.85 7.25
C THR A 33 -2.39 -3.61 5.79
N LEU A 34 -3.37 -3.39 4.91
CA LEU A 34 -3.11 -3.06 3.51
C LEU A 34 -2.63 -1.61 3.38
N PHE A 35 -3.26 -0.69 4.10
CA PHE A 35 -2.77 0.68 4.20
C PHE A 35 -1.34 0.71 4.73
N THR A 36 -1.08 0.02 5.85
CA THR A 36 0.26 -0.07 6.45
C THR A 36 1.28 -0.62 5.46
N PHE A 37 0.94 -1.66 4.71
CA PHE A 37 1.79 -2.22 3.66
C PHE A 37 2.15 -1.19 2.59
N LEU A 38 1.15 -0.47 2.05
CA LEU A 38 1.40 0.58 1.05
C LEU A 38 2.29 1.69 1.59
N MET A 39 2.08 2.08 2.85
CA MET A 39 2.91 3.10 3.52
C MET A 39 4.35 2.65 3.71
N ILE A 40 4.59 1.35 3.95
CA ILE A 40 5.93 0.77 4.02
C ILE A 40 6.58 0.77 2.62
N GLU A 41 5.89 0.25 1.60
CA GLU A 41 6.43 0.18 0.23
C GLU A 41 6.84 1.54 -0.34
N LEU A 42 6.11 2.59 0.04
CA LEU A 42 6.37 3.95 -0.39
C LEU A 42 7.39 4.69 0.49
N SER A 43 7.94 4.05 1.53
CA SER A 43 8.88 4.67 2.46
C SER A 43 10.27 4.84 1.85
N SER A 44 10.88 6.00 2.06
CA SER A 44 12.28 6.25 1.69
C SER A 44 13.24 5.32 2.45
N SER A 45 12.87 4.85 3.66
CA SER A 45 13.67 3.84 4.39
C SER A 45 13.74 2.49 3.67
N GLU A 46 12.78 2.19 2.80
CA GLU A 46 12.73 0.98 1.97
C GLU A 46 13.34 1.22 0.58
N GLY A 47 14.03 2.34 0.37
CA GLY A 47 14.65 2.72 -0.90
C GLY A 47 13.67 3.30 -1.92
N CYS A 48 12.46 3.72 -1.50
CA CYS A 48 11.51 4.40 -2.38
C CYS A 48 11.79 5.92 -2.42
N ASP A 49 12.80 6.30 -3.20
CA ASP A 49 13.31 7.68 -3.23
C ASP A 49 12.82 8.52 -4.41
N GLY A 50 12.07 7.93 -5.34
CA GLY A 50 11.63 8.58 -6.56
C GLY A 50 10.28 8.11 -7.06
N ARG A 51 9.66 8.91 -7.93
CA ARG A 51 8.35 8.62 -8.51
C ARG A 51 8.35 7.29 -9.26
N ASP A 52 9.36 7.06 -10.08
CA ASP A 52 9.42 5.86 -10.93
C ASP A 52 9.52 4.60 -10.07
N GLU A 53 10.31 4.63 -8.99
CA GLU A 53 10.39 3.51 -8.05
C GLU A 53 9.08 3.33 -7.27
N ALA A 54 8.45 4.42 -6.82
CA ALA A 54 7.14 4.36 -6.16
C ALA A 54 6.09 3.68 -7.04
N VAL A 55 6.00 4.07 -8.32
CA VAL A 55 5.08 3.47 -9.28
C VAL A 55 5.44 2.00 -9.53
N ARG A 56 6.72 1.69 -9.77
CA ARG A 56 7.18 0.31 -10.01
C ARG A 56 6.81 -0.63 -8.85
N ARG A 57 6.93 -0.18 -7.61
CA ARG A 57 6.57 -0.97 -6.41
C ARG A 57 5.07 -1.16 -6.29
N LEU A 58 4.27 -0.14 -6.60
CA LEU A 58 2.81 -0.26 -6.65
C LEU A 58 2.36 -1.23 -7.75
N ASP A 59 2.95 -1.15 -8.95
CA ASP A 59 2.64 -2.07 -10.06
C ASP A 59 2.98 -3.51 -9.70
N MET A 60 4.12 -3.74 -9.03
CA MET A 60 4.51 -5.05 -8.52
C MET A 60 3.49 -5.56 -7.48
N ALA A 61 3.11 -4.73 -6.51
CA ALA A 61 2.11 -5.09 -5.51
C ALA A 61 0.75 -5.44 -6.15
N VAL A 62 0.31 -4.67 -7.15
CA VAL A 62 -0.92 -4.95 -7.91
C VAL A 62 -0.83 -6.30 -8.62
N ALA A 63 0.29 -6.59 -9.29
CA ALA A 63 0.48 -7.85 -10.00
C ALA A 63 0.45 -9.06 -9.04
N GLU A 64 1.12 -8.97 -7.88
CA GLU A 64 1.11 -10.02 -6.86
C GLU A 64 -0.31 -10.22 -6.28
N ILE A 65 -1.03 -9.15 -5.94
CA ILE A 65 -2.41 -9.21 -5.44
C ILE A 65 -3.34 -9.85 -6.48
N GLN A 66 -3.20 -9.49 -7.76
CA GLN A 66 -3.98 -10.08 -8.85
C GLN A 66 -3.67 -11.57 -9.02
N GLY A 67 -2.40 -11.96 -8.99
CA GLY A 67 -1.99 -13.37 -9.08
C GLY A 67 -2.57 -14.23 -7.95
N VAL A 68 -2.54 -13.71 -6.72
CA VAL A 68 -3.17 -14.37 -5.56
C VAL A 68 -4.69 -14.45 -5.73
N ALA A 69 -5.34 -13.37 -6.18
CA ALA A 69 -6.79 -13.36 -6.40
C ALA A 69 -7.22 -14.40 -7.45
N GLU A 70 -6.48 -14.52 -8.56
CA GLU A 70 -6.74 -15.56 -9.56
C GLU A 70 -6.58 -16.97 -9.00
N ALA A 71 -5.53 -17.21 -8.22
CA ALA A 71 -5.30 -18.50 -7.60
C ALA A 71 -6.44 -18.88 -6.62
N VAL A 72 -6.91 -17.92 -5.82
CA VAL A 72 -8.06 -18.10 -4.91
C VAL A 72 -9.34 -18.39 -5.68
N GLN A 73 -9.60 -17.71 -6.79
CA GLN A 73 -10.78 -17.96 -7.63
C GLN A 73 -10.76 -19.36 -8.26
N ARG A 74 -9.59 -19.83 -8.71
CA ARG A 74 -9.41 -21.18 -9.25
C ARG A 74 -9.53 -22.27 -8.18
N GLY A 75 -9.10 -21.97 -6.96
CA GLY A 75 -9.15 -22.87 -5.80
C GLY A 75 -10.44 -22.81 -4.98
N GLY A 76 -11.44 -22.03 -5.40
CA GLY A 76 -12.76 -22.01 -4.76
C GLY A 76 -13.44 -23.38 -4.84
N PRO A 77 -14.25 -23.78 -3.85
CA PRO A 77 -14.80 -25.14 -3.77
C PRO A 77 -15.52 -25.49 -5.08
N ALA A 78 -15.13 -26.63 -5.67
CA ALA A 78 -15.92 -27.28 -6.70
C ALA A 78 -17.33 -27.47 -6.12
N ARG A 79 -18.31 -26.76 -6.70
CA ARG A 79 -19.73 -27.02 -6.42
C ARG A 79 -20.11 -28.39 -6.93
#